data_AF-A0A7G5BV19-F1
#
_entry.id   AF-A0A7G5BV19-F1
#
_cell.length_a   1.000
_cell.length_b   1.000
_cell.length_c   1.000
_cell.angle_alpha   90.00
_cell.angle_beta   90.00
_cell.angle_gamma   90.00
#
_symmetry.space_group_name_H-M   'P 1'
#
loop_
_entity.id
_entity.type
_entity.pdbx_description
1 polymer ?
#
loop_
_entity_poly.entity_id
_entity_poly.type
_entity_poly.pdbx_seq_one_letter_code
_entity_poly.pdbx_strand_id
1 'polypeptide(L)' 'MTDELRIQTASVLSEVLKVPVLPDDNPTREQLANWDSLNHMELILRLEEHFQVRFNGKEVAEIQSLDDLIHIIGVKL' A
#
# COMPACT_ATOMS: atom_id res chain seq x y z
N MET A 1 11.98 -11.94 4.99
CA MET A 1 10.56 -11.71 5.35
C MET A 1 10.17 -10.27 5.05
N THR A 2 10.91 -9.25 5.51
CA THR A 2 10.64 -7.83 5.21
C THR A 2 10.73 -7.48 3.72
N ASP A 3 11.70 -8.05 3.01
CA ASP A 3 11.91 -7.75 1.57
C ASP A 3 10.78 -8.29 0.70
N GLU A 4 10.27 -9.49 1.00
CA GLU A 4 9.17 -10.09 0.24
C GLU A 4 7.85 -9.33 0.42
N LEU A 5 7.54 -8.94 1.67
CA LEU A 5 6.39 -8.09 1.98
C LEU A 5 6.46 -6.76 1.21
N ARG A 6 7.62 -6.12 1.18
CA ARG A 6 7.84 -4.87 0.45
C ARG A 6 7.64 -5.04 -1.05
N ILE A 7 8.22 -6.10 -1.65
CA ILE A 7 8.06 -6.41 -3.08
C ILE A 7 6.59 -6.62 -3.43
N GLN A 8 5.86 -7.40 -2.65
CA GLN A 8 4.44 -7.68 -2.87
C GLN A 8 3.59 -6.41 -2.73
N THR A 9 3.82 -5.62 -1.68
CA THR A 9 3.08 -4.36 -1.44
C THR A 9 3.33 -3.34 -2.56
N ALA A 10 4.59 -3.19 -3.01
CA ALA A 10 4.95 -2.33 -4.13
C ALA A 10 4.31 -2.79 -5.46
N SER A 11 4.20 -4.11 -5.68
CA SER A 11 3.52 -4.67 -6.85
C SER A 11 2.04 -4.28 -6.88
N VAL A 12 1.32 -4.48 -5.77
CA VAL A 12 -0.11 -4.12 -5.68
C VAL A 12 -0.30 -2.61 -5.85
N LEU A 13 0.58 -1.80 -5.24
CA LEU A 13 0.56 -0.35 -5.39
C LEU A 13 0.77 0.07 -6.86
N SER A 14 1.73 -0.55 -7.55
CA SER A 14 1.99 -0.30 -8.97
C SER A 14 0.79 -0.63 -9.86
N GLU A 15 0.15 -1.77 -9.61
CA GLU A 15 -1.03 -2.23 -10.34
C GLU A 15 -2.21 -1.27 -10.20
N VAL A 16 -2.52 -0.87 -8.95
CA VAL A 16 -3.67 0.00 -8.66
C VAL A 16 -3.44 1.41 -9.19
N LEU A 17 -2.26 1.98 -8.95
CA LEU A 17 -1.95 3.35 -9.37
C LEU A 17 -1.58 3.47 -10.85
N LYS A 18 -1.38 2.33 -11.53
CA LYS A 18 -0.96 2.25 -12.94
C LYS A 18 0.33 3.03 -13.22
N VAL A 19 1.23 3.04 -12.24
CA VAL A 19 2.57 3.65 -12.33
C VAL A 19 3.60 2.66 -11.81
N PRO A 20 4.82 2.63 -12.36
CA PRO A 20 5.88 1.80 -11.81
C PRO A 20 6.25 2.29 -10.40
N VAL A 21 6.16 1.42 -9.41
CA VAL A 21 6.71 1.63 -8.07
C VAL A 21 7.75 0.55 -7.82
N LEU A 22 9.00 0.96 -7.60
CA LEU A 22 10.05 0.01 -7.24
C LEU A 22 10.01 -0.28 -5.74
N PRO A 23 10.38 -1.50 -5.30
CA PRO A 23 10.45 -1.85 -3.88
C PRO A 23 11.36 -0.92 -3.08
N ASP A 24 12.44 -0.41 -3.69
CA ASP A 24 13.41 0.48 -3.03
C ASP A 24 12.92 1.94 -2.92
N ASP A 25 11.82 2.28 -3.60
CA ASP A 25 11.19 3.59 -3.50
C ASP A 25 10.29 3.66 -2.25
N ASN A 26 9.93 4.88 -1.86
CA ASN A 26 8.85 5.12 -0.91
C ASN A 26 7.94 6.24 -1.43
N PRO A 27 7.15 5.98 -2.49
CA PRO A 27 6.26 6.99 -3.01
C PRO A 27 5.22 7.37 -1.97
N THR A 28 4.91 8.67 -1.92
CA THR A 28 3.86 9.19 -1.07
C THR A 28 2.62 9.54 -1.88
N ARG A 29 1.48 9.55 -1.19
CA ARG A 29 0.18 9.94 -1.74
C ARG A 29 0.19 11.38 -2.27
N GLU A 30 0.94 12.27 -1.65
CA GLU A 30 1.07 13.68 -2.09
C GLU A 30 1.86 13.80 -3.41
N GLN A 31 2.86 12.94 -3.62
CA GLN A 31 3.70 12.97 -4.82
C GLN A 31 3.04 12.29 -6.03
N LEU A 32 2.19 11.29 -5.81
CA LEU A 32 1.54 10.53 -6.86
C LEU A 32 0.12 11.03 -7.11
N ALA A 33 -0.08 11.80 -8.18
CA ALA A 33 -1.40 12.31 -8.57
C ALA A 33 -2.46 11.21 -8.76
N ASN A 34 -2.05 10.01 -9.18
CA ASN A 34 -2.95 8.87 -9.33
C ASN A 34 -3.36 8.24 -7.99
N TRP A 35 -2.72 8.59 -6.88
CA TRP A 35 -3.09 8.11 -5.55
C TRP A 35 -4.19 8.97 -4.92
N ASP A 36 -5.28 9.13 -5.66
CA ASP A 36 -6.48 9.82 -5.19
C ASP A 36 -7.28 8.98 -4.18
N SER A 37 -8.44 9.48 -3.74
CA SER A 37 -9.29 8.78 -2.78
C SER A 37 -9.88 7.46 -3.32
N LEU A 38 -10.12 7.35 -4.62
CA LEU A 38 -10.69 6.14 -5.21
C LEU A 38 -9.64 5.03 -5.28
N ASN A 39 -8.48 5.34 -5.85
CA ASN A 39 -7.37 4.39 -5.93
C ASN A 39 -6.81 4.05 -4.55
N HIS A 40 -6.86 4.97 -3.59
CA HIS A 40 -6.53 4.65 -2.21
C HIS A 40 -7.46 3.57 -1.64
N MET A 41 -8.78 3.68 -1.80
CA MET A 41 -9.71 2.66 -1.31
C MET A 41 -9.56 1.33 -2.05
N GLU A 42 -9.37 1.35 -3.37
CA GLU A 42 -9.10 0.14 -4.15
C GLU A 42 -7.82 -0.56 -3.66
N LEU A 43 -6.75 0.20 -3.42
CA LEU A 43 -5.50 -0.31 -2.88
C LEU A 43 -5.71 -1.03 -1.54
N ILE A 44 -6.46 -0.42 -0.62
CA ILE A 44 -6.77 -1.04 0.68
C ILE A 44 -7.46 -2.40 0.47
N LEU A 45 -8.51 -2.46 -0.36
CA LEU A 45 -9.24 -3.70 -0.62
C LEU A 45 -8.33 -4.79 -1.22
N ARG A 46 -7.50 -4.44 -2.19
CA ARG A 46 -6.56 -5.36 -2.84
C ARG A 46 -5.52 -5.91 -1.86
N LEU A 47 -5.02 -5.07 -0.95
CA LEU A 47 -4.07 -5.50 0.08
C LEU A 47 -4.72 -6.38 1.15
N GLU A 48 -5.95 -6.07 1.57
CA GLU A 48 -6.73 -6.94 2.47
C GLU A 48 -6.92 -8.34 1.87
N GLU A 49 -7.31 -8.42 0.59
CA GLU A 49 -7.47 -9.68 -0.13
C GLU A 49 -6.14 -10.42 -0.30
N HIS A 50 -5.06 -9.72 -0.66
CA HIS A 50 -3.75 -10.34 -0.92
C HIS A 50 -3.13 -10.93 0.34
N PHE A 51 -3.12 -10.17 1.43
CA PHE A 51 -2.47 -10.56 2.68
C PHE A 51 -3.41 -11.21 3.70
N GLN A 52 -4.71 -11.30 3.40
CA GLN A 52 -5.74 -11.81 4.31
C GLN A 52 -5.80 -11.02 5.64
N VAL A 53 -5.59 -9.70 5.57
CA VAL A 53 -5.62 -8.77 6.71
C VAL A 53 -6.84 -7.85 6.64
N ARG A 54 -7.10 -7.08 7.70
CA ARG A 54 -8.13 -6.03 7.74
C ARG A 54 -7.55 -4.72 8.24
N PHE A 55 -7.80 -3.63 7.52
CA PHE A 55 -7.50 -2.27 7.93
C PHE A 55 -8.73 -1.66 8.62
N ASN A 56 -8.51 -0.95 9.72
CA ASN A 56 -9.54 -0.11 10.32
C ASN A 56 -9.49 1.31 9.74
N GLY A 57 -10.56 2.10 9.95
CA GLY A 57 -10.65 3.45 9.38
C GLY A 57 -9.53 4.41 9.80
N LYS A 58 -8.94 4.22 10.98
CA LYS A 58 -7.79 5.01 11.44
C LYS A 58 -6.53 4.64 10.66
N GLU A 59 -6.24 3.35 10.52
CA GLU A 59 -5.11 2.84 9.73
C GLU A 59 -5.21 3.30 8.27
N VAL A 60 -6.40 3.22 7.67
CA VAL A 60 -6.64 3.73 6.31
C VAL A 60 -6.31 5.22 6.21
N ALA A 61 -6.74 6.03 7.18
CA ALA A 61 -6.46 7.47 7.17
C ALA A 61 -4.97 7.81 7.39
N GLU A 62 -4.23 6.96 8.09
CA GLU A 62 -2.80 7.14 8.41
C GLU A 62 -1.87 6.73 7.26
N ILE A 63 -2.34 5.97 6.27
CA ILE A 63 -1.53 5.54 5.12
C ILE A 63 -1.25 6.71 4.17
N GLN A 64 0.01 7.14 4.12
CA GLN A 64 0.49 8.19 3.23
C GLN A 64 1.61 7.73 2.29
N SER A 65 2.18 6.54 2.53
CA SER A 65 3.36 6.05 1.82
C SER A 65 3.39 4.52 1.71
N LEU A 66 4.31 4.00 0.89
CA LEU A 66 4.57 2.56 0.80
C LEU A 66 5.07 2.00 2.14
N ASP A 67 5.88 2.76 2.87
CA ASP A 67 6.41 2.36 4.18
C ASP A 67 5.28 2.19 5.21
N ASP A 68 4.27 3.07 5.20
CA ASP A 68 3.11 2.97 6.11
C ASP A 68 2.33 1.68 5.86
N LEU A 69 2.12 1.34 4.58
CA LEU A 69 1.46 0.08 4.19
C LEU A 69 2.21 -1.13 4.71
N ILE A 70 3.53 -1.18 4.46
CA ILE A 70 4.40 -2.29 4.89
C ILE A 70 4.40 -2.39 6.41
N HIS A 71 4.48 -1.27 7.13
CA HIS A 71 4.47 -1.25 8.58
C HIS A 71 3.16 -1.84 9.14
N ILE A 72 2.01 -1.36 8.66
CA ILE A 72 0.70 -1.80 9.15
C ILE A 72 0.46 -3.27 8.80
N ILE A 73 0.77 -3.70 7.58
CA ILE A 73 0.60 -5.10 7.17
C ILE A 73 1.54 -6.00 7.98
N GLY A 74 2.80 -5.60 8.16
CA GLY A 74 3.79 -6.37 8.92
C GLY A 74 3.44 -6.56 10.39
N VAL A 75 2.67 -5.65 11.00
CA VAL A 75 2.14 -5.80 12.36
C VAL A 75 0.97 -6.80 12.42
N LYS A 76 0.26 -7.02 11.31
CA LYS A 76 -0.92 -7.87 11.23
C LYS A 76 -0.62 -9.32 10.82
N LEU A 77 0.54 -9.57 10.19
CA LEU A 77 1.04 -10.89 9.80
C LEU A 77 1.75 -11.60 10.97
#